data_AF-A0A4U2CVG0-F1
#
_entry.id   AF-A0A4U2CVG0-F1
#
_cell.length_a   1.000
_cell.length_b   1.000
_cell.length_c   1.000
_cell.angle_alpha   90.00
_cell.angle_beta   90.00
_cell.angle_gamma   90.00
#
_symmetry.space_group_name_H-M   'P 1'
#
loop_
_entity.id
_entity.type
_entity.pdbx_description
1 polymer ?
#
loop_
_entity_poly.entity_id
_entity_poly.type
_entity_poly.pdbx_seq_one_letter_code
_entity_poly.pdbx_strand_id
1 'polypeptide(L)'
;YIHDDFLLTSDLARRLFHDYARSMPIIDYHNHLDAKQIWENHRASNIAECWLHSDHYLWRAMRSNGIEERYITGDASDKEKFEKWCQTAPYL
;
A
#
# COMPACT_ATOMS: atom_id res chain seq x y z
N TYR A 1 -7.38 -13.41 6.18
CA TYR A 1 -7.47 -13.70 4.73
C TYR A 1 -8.59 -12.86 4.13
N ILE A 2 -8.43 -12.36 2.90
CA ILE A 2 -9.33 -11.39 2.26
C ILE A 2 -10.23 -12.13 1.26
N HIS A 3 -11.54 -11.86 1.30
CA HIS A 3 -12.57 -12.38 0.40
C HIS A 3 -13.61 -11.27 0.11
N ASP A 4 -14.59 -11.50 -0.76
CA ASP A 4 -15.53 -10.45 -1.19
C ASP A 4 -16.33 -9.80 -0.03
N ASP A 5 -16.63 -10.58 1.01
CA ASP A 5 -17.30 -10.11 2.23
C ASP A 5 -16.33 -9.68 3.35
N PHE A 6 -15.08 -9.34 3.04
CA PHE A 6 -14.10 -8.95 4.06
C PHE A 6 -14.62 -7.74 4.87
N LEU A 7 -14.62 -7.87 6.21
CA LEU A 7 -15.21 -6.94 7.18
C LEU A 7 -16.75 -6.83 7.17
N LEU A 8 -17.46 -7.57 6.32
CA LEU A 8 -18.93 -7.55 6.24
C LEU A 8 -19.56 -8.67 7.08
N THR A 9 -19.98 -8.35 8.31
CA THR A 9 -20.41 -9.35 9.30
C THR A 9 -21.91 -9.63 9.33
N SER A 10 -22.71 -9.00 8.46
CA SER A 10 -24.17 -9.21 8.38
C SER A 10 -24.71 -9.11 6.95
N ASP A 11 -25.88 -9.70 6.71
CA ASP A 11 -26.56 -9.63 5.41
C ASP A 11 -26.97 -8.21 5.02
N LEU A 12 -27.21 -7.34 6.02
CA LEU A 12 -27.42 -5.92 5.76
C LEU A 12 -26.13 -5.24 5.28
N ALA A 13 -24.99 -5.51 5.92
CA ALA A 13 -23.70 -4.95 5.52
C ALA A 13 -23.30 -5.38 4.10
N ARG A 14 -23.50 -6.66 3.77
CA ARG A 14 -23.28 -7.21 2.42
C ARG A 14 -24.10 -6.46 1.37
N ARG A 15 -25.41 -6.32 1.58
CA ARG A 15 -26.29 -5.60 0.64
C ARG A 15 -25.91 -4.13 0.50
N LEU A 16 -25.67 -3.42 1.60
CA LEU A 16 -25.27 -2.01 1.55
C LEU A 16 -23.96 -1.80 0.77
N PHE A 17 -22.98 -2.68 0.96
CA PHE A 17 -21.72 -2.59 0.25
C PHE A 17 -21.84 -2.98 -1.23
N HIS A 18 -22.35 -4.19 -1.51
CA HIS A 18 -22.35 -4.75 -2.86
C HIS A 18 -23.36 -4.08 -3.79
N ASP A 19 -24.54 -3.72 -3.29
CA ASP A 19 -25.62 -3.18 -4.12
C ASP A 19 -25.52 -1.66 -4.30
N TYR A 20 -24.82 -0.96 -3.39
CA TYR A 20 -24.78 0.51 -3.39
C TYR A 20 -23.36 1.08 -3.30
N ALA A 21 -22.60 0.76 -2.25
CA ALA A 21 -21.35 1.47 -1.99
C ALA A 21 -20.25 1.17 -3.02
N ARG A 22 -20.09 -0.08 -3.45
CA ARG A 22 -18.98 -0.53 -4.30
C ARG A 22 -18.90 0.17 -5.65
N SER A 23 -20.04 0.56 -6.23
CA SER A 23 -20.11 1.20 -7.55
C SER A 23 -19.98 2.72 -7.50
N MET A 24 -19.96 3.34 -6.31
CA MET A 24 -19.86 4.79 -6.19
C MET A 24 -18.48 5.27 -6.64
N PRO A 25 -18.39 6.44 -7.30
CA PRO A 25 -17.11 7.04 -7.62
C PRO A 25 -16.36 7.44 -6.36
N ILE A 26 -15.03 7.43 -6.44
CA ILE A 26 -14.17 7.99 -5.41
C ILE A 26 -14.09 9.50 -5.62
N ILE A 27 -14.45 10.25 -4.57
CA ILE A 27 -14.25 11.70 -4.52
C ILE A 27 -13.21 11.97 -3.43
N ASP A 28 -11.94 12.05 -3.84
CA ASP A 28 -10.80 12.15 -2.93
C ASP A 28 -10.36 13.62 -2.76
N TYR A 29 -11.03 14.33 -1.86
CA TYR A 29 -10.81 15.76 -1.63
C TYR A 29 -9.46 16.11 -1.00
N HIS A 30 -8.75 15.14 -0.42
CA HIS A 30 -7.46 15.38 0.23
C HIS A 30 -6.55 14.15 0.16
N ASN A 31 -5.47 14.28 -0.60
CA ASN A 31 -4.39 13.32 -0.68
C ASN A 31 -3.05 14.04 -0.90
N HIS A 32 -1.99 13.26 -1.00
CA HIS A 32 -0.62 13.73 -1.25
C HIS A 32 -0.04 13.16 -2.54
N LEU A 33 -0.88 12.86 -3.53
CA LEU A 33 -0.40 12.40 -4.84
C LEU A 33 0.38 13.52 -5.56
N ASP A 34 1.42 13.14 -6.29
CA ASP A 34 2.17 14.10 -7.11
C ASP A 34 1.46 14.35 -8.45
N ALA A 35 1.01 15.59 -8.65
CA ALA A 35 0.38 16.03 -9.90
C ALA A 35 1.28 15.84 -11.13
N LYS A 36 2.61 15.92 -10.97
CA LYS A 36 3.56 15.72 -12.06
C LYS A 36 3.55 14.27 -12.54
N GLN A 37 3.56 13.30 -11.62
CA GLN A 37 3.49 11.88 -11.97
C GLN A 37 2.18 11.54 -12.69
N ILE A 38 1.07 12.17 -12.30
CA ILE A 38 -0.22 12.04 -13.01
C ILE A 38 -0.11 12.59 -14.43
N TRP A 39 0.42 13.81 -14.57
CA TRP A 39 0.59 14.47 -15.87
C TRP A 39 1.49 13.68 -16.83
N GLU A 40 2.60 13.15 -16.33
CA GLU A 40 3.56 12.35 -17.11
C GLU A 40 3.05 10.93 -17.37
N ASN A 41 1.90 10.54 -16.78
CA ASN A 41 1.39 9.18 -16.78
C ASN A 41 2.47 8.18 -16.35
N HIS A 42 3.12 8.51 -15.23
CA HIS A 42 4.29 7.80 -14.74
C HIS A 42 4.00 6.30 -14.58
N ARG A 43 4.92 5.48 -15.06
CA ARG A 43 4.86 4.02 -14.93
C ARG A 43 5.98 3.59 -14.01
N ALA A 44 5.60 3.09 -12.85
CA ALA A 44 6.57 2.50 -11.94
C ALA A 44 7.34 1.37 -12.64
N SER A 45 8.65 1.37 -12.43
CA SER A 45 9.59 0.41 -12.98
C SER A 45 9.48 -0.98 -12.33
N ASN A 46 9.05 -1.03 -11.07
CA ASN A 46 8.88 -2.25 -10.29
C ASN A 46 7.96 -2.04 -9.08
N ILE A 47 7.66 -3.11 -8.35
CA ILE A 47 6.74 -3.06 -7.19
C ILE A 47 7.29 -2.28 -5.99
N ALA A 48 8.61 -2.28 -5.77
CA ALA A 48 9.20 -1.53 -4.66
C ALA A 48 8.99 -0.02 -4.85
N GLU A 49 9.03 0.47 -6.08
CA GLU A 49 8.71 1.86 -6.39
C GLU A 49 7.26 2.22 -6.05
N CYS A 50 6.29 1.38 -6.46
CA CYS A 50 4.88 1.59 -6.12
C CYS A 50 4.60 1.55 -4.61
N TRP A 51 5.37 0.73 -3.87
CA TRP A 51 4.98 0.29 -2.54
C TRP A 51 5.84 0.90 -1.43
N LEU A 52 7.15 1.04 -1.66
CA LEU A 52 8.13 1.39 -0.63
C LEU A 52 8.75 2.77 -0.81
N HIS A 53 8.60 3.44 -1.95
CA HIS A 53 9.30 4.73 -2.17
C HIS A 53 8.64 5.92 -1.47
N SER A 54 7.37 5.81 -1.08
CA SER A 54 6.62 6.92 -0.46
C SER A 54 5.83 6.56 0.81
N ASP A 55 5.74 5.27 1.17
CA ASP A 55 4.94 4.83 2.31
C ASP A 55 5.77 4.70 3.60
N HIS A 56 5.76 5.80 4.36
CA HIS A 56 6.42 5.91 5.64
C HIS A 56 5.82 5.03 6.76
N TYR A 57 4.61 4.48 6.61
CA TYR A 57 4.11 3.46 7.54
C TYR A 57 4.86 2.15 7.38
N LEU A 58 5.16 1.75 6.14
CA LEU A 58 5.94 0.54 5.88
C LEU A 58 7.37 0.68 6.38
N TRP A 59 7.97 1.86 6.23
CA TRP A 59 9.29 2.15 6.79
C TRP A 59 9.30 2.02 8.31
N ARG A 60 8.26 2.55 8.97
CA ARG A 60 8.12 2.43 10.42
C ARG A 60 7.98 0.97 10.86
N ALA A 61 7.20 0.17 10.14
CA ALA A 61 7.07 -1.26 10.38
C ALA A 61 8.41 -2.00 10.23
N MET A 62 9.14 -1.75 9.14
CA MET A 62 10.47 -2.33 8.90
C MET A 62 11.46 -1.97 10.02
N ARG A 63 11.51 -0.71 10.45
CA ARG A 63 12.33 -0.27 11.60
C ARG A 63 11.96 -0.98 12.89
N SER A 64 10.66 -1.15 13.13
CA SER A 64 10.15 -1.84 14.34
C SER A 64 10.53 -3.32 14.36
N ASN A 65 10.69 -3.94 13.19
CA ASN A 65 11.19 -5.30 13.03
C ASN A 65 12.73 -5.40 12.98
N GLY A 66 13.44 -4.31 13.26
CA GLY A 66 14.91 -4.30 13.33
C GLY A 66 15.60 -4.39 11.98
N ILE A 67 14.92 -4.09 10.87
CA ILE A 67 15.55 -4.01 9.55
C ILE A 67 16.49 -2.79 9.51
N GLU A 68 17.73 -3.00 9.07
CA GLU A 68 18.71 -1.93 8.90
C GLU A 68 18.20 -0.85 7.93
N GLU A 69 18.43 0.43 8.26
CA GLU A 69 17.96 1.59 7.48
C GLU A 69 18.45 1.57 6.01
N ARG A 70 19.57 0.88 5.75
CA ARG A 70 20.09 0.63 4.40
C ARG A 70 19.04 0.02 3.46
N TYR A 71 18.20 -0.88 3.97
CA TYR A 71 17.13 -1.55 3.23
C TYR A 71 15.77 -0.84 3.30
N ILE A 72 15.73 0.36 3.87
CA ILE A 72 14.50 1.16 4.01
C ILE A 72 14.65 2.41 3.14
N THR A 73 15.44 3.39 3.59
CA THR A 73 15.68 4.65 2.87
C THR A 73 17.10 4.78 2.32
N GLY A 74 17.98 3.81 2.59
CA GLY A 74 19.36 3.80 2.11
C GLY A 74 19.56 3.32 0.67
N ASP A 75 20.78 2.87 0.39
CA ASP A 75 21.31 2.63 -0.96
C ASP A 75 21.11 1.20 -1.48
N ALA A 76 20.39 0.33 -0.76
CA ALA A 76 20.06 -1.00 -1.25
C ALA A 76 19.20 -0.92 -2.52
N SER A 77 19.33 -1.94 -3.38
CA SER A 77 18.50 -2.05 -4.57
C SER A 77 17.02 -2.24 -4.22
N ASP A 78 16.13 -1.84 -5.11
CA ASP A 78 14.67 -2.01 -4.95
C ASP A 78 14.28 -3.47 -4.66
N LYS A 79 14.98 -4.42 -5.28
CA LYS A 79 14.79 -5.85 -5.02
C LYS A 79 15.14 -6.22 -3.58
N GLU A 80 16.30 -5.80 -3.08
CA GLU A 80 16.72 -6.07 -1.69
C GLU A 80 15.77 -5.42 -0.69
N LYS A 81 15.33 -4.17 -0.95
CA LYS A 81 14.34 -3.47 -0.12
C LYS A 81 13.01 -4.23 -0.07
N PHE A 82 12.52 -4.70 -1.22
CA PHE A 82 11.29 -5.47 -1.29
C PHE A 82 11.40 -6.84 -0.61
N GLU A 83 12.52 -7.54 -0.73
CA GLU A 83 12.77 -8.80 -0.01
C GLU A 83 12.74 -8.58 1.51
N LYS A 84 13.31 -7.48 2.02
CA LYS A 84 13.21 -7.12 3.44
C LYS A 84 11.80 -6.75 3.87
N TRP A 85 11.03 -6.09 3.01
CA TRP A 85 9.61 -5.86 3.25
C TRP A 85 8.83 -7.18 3.34
N CYS A 86 9.08 -8.14 2.45
CA CYS A 86 8.44 -9.47 2.52
C CYS A 86 8.79 -10.24 3.80
N GLN A 87 10.00 -10.05 4.35
CA GLN A 87 10.38 -10.61 5.66
C GLN A 87 9.70 -9.88 6.83
N THR A 88 9.30 -8.61 6.64
CA THR A 88 8.63 -7.77 7.64
C THR A 88 7.14 -8.06 7.73
N ALA A 89 6.46 -8.19 6.57
CA ALA A 89 5.01 -8.27 6.47
C ALA A 89 4.32 -9.37 7.31
N PRO A 90 4.88 -10.57 7.51
CA PRO A 90 4.25 -11.62 8.32
C PRO A 90 4.12 -11.31 9.81
N TYR A 91 4.79 -10.26 10.30
CA TYR A 91 4.73 -9.84 11.70
C TYR A 91 3.75 -8.66 11.94
N LEU A 92 2.99 -8.28 10.91
CA LEU A 92 2.01 -7.19 10.94
C LEU A 92 0.58 -7.68 11.13
#